data_AF-A0A7T5E4A4-F1
#
_entry.id   AF-A0A7T5E4A4-F1
#
_cell.length_a   1.000
_cell.length_b   1.000
_cell.length_c   1.000
_cell.angle_alpha   90.00
_cell.angle_beta   90.00
_cell.angle_gamma   90.00
#
_symmetry.space_group_name_H-M   'P 1'
#
loop_
_entity.id
_entity.type
_entity.pdbx_description
1 polymer ?
#
loop_
_entity_poly.entity_id
_entity_poly.type
_entity_poly.pdbx_seq_one_letter_code
_entity_poly.pdbx_strand_id
1 'polypeptide(L)' 'MVWRPLLTRPVLGTNQAVSLSPKEWGRRNGYSPSGVLYLIRTNKLYAFRHAGRWYIPVEMKRR' A
#
# COMPACT_ATOMS: atom_id res chain seq x y z
N MET A 1 19.14 12.53 -28.72
CA MET A 1 19.32 12.57 -27.24
C MET A 1 18.03 12.09 -26.60
N VAL A 2 18.06 10.93 -25.92
CA VAL A 2 16.87 10.36 -25.26
C VAL A 2 16.84 10.85 -23.82
N TRP A 3 15.90 11.74 -23.50
CA TRP A 3 15.59 12.09 -22.11
C TRP A 3 14.98 10.87 -21.40
N ARG A 4 15.73 10.26 -20.48
CA ARG A 4 15.21 9.25 -19.56
C ARG A 4 14.83 9.95 -18.26
N PRO A 5 13.56 9.99 -17.85
CA PRO A 5 13.19 10.61 -16.59
C PRO A 5 13.83 9.84 -15.43
N LEU A 6 14.48 10.56 -14.53
CA LEU A 6 15.15 10.09 -13.30
C LEU A 6 14.18 9.50 -12.25
N LEU A 7 13.02 8.99 -12.66
CA LEU A 7 11.95 8.57 -11.76
C LEU A 7 11.97 7.08 -11.38
N THR A 8 13.02 6.33 -11.72
CA THR A 8 13.10 4.88 -11.43
C THR A 8 14.21 4.48 -10.47
N ARG A 9 14.78 5.43 -9.71
CA ARG A 9 15.71 5.09 -8.63
C ARG A 9 14.98 5.15 -7.28
N PRO A 10 14.74 4.02 -6.59
CA PRO A 10 14.31 4.08 -5.21
C PRO A 10 15.40 4.79 -4.41
N VAL A 11 15.05 5.90 -3.77
CA VAL A 11 15.96 6.65 -2.90
C VAL A 11 16.22 5.81 -1.66
N LEU A 12 17.40 5.19 -1.60
CA LEU A 12 17.94 4.53 -0.41
C LEU A 12 18.02 5.57 0.71
N GLY A 13 17.04 5.58 1.61
CA GLY A 13 17.00 6.49 2.76
C GLY A 13 15.63 7.04 3.14
N THR A 14 14.62 6.96 2.25
CA THR A 14 13.24 7.24 2.68
C THR A 14 12.69 6.01 3.37
N ASN A 15 12.23 6.13 4.62
CA ASN A 15 11.32 5.15 5.24
C ASN A 15 10.08 5.02 4.35
N GLN A 16 10.17 4.19 3.30
CA GLN A 16 9.04 3.93 2.43
C GLN A 16 7.99 3.30 3.32
N ALA A 17 6.87 4.00 3.50
CA ALA A 17 5.74 3.47 4.23
C ALA A 17 5.34 2.16 3.56
N VAL A 18 5.65 1.05 4.22
CA VAL A 18 5.34 -0.28 3.71
C VAL A 18 3.84 -0.33 3.56
N SER A 19 3.37 -0.59 2.35
CA SER A 19 1.96 -0.66 2.06
C SER A 19 1.66 -2.01 1.46
N LEU A 20 0.58 -2.63 1.93
CA LEU A 20 0.15 -3.96 1.51
C LEU A 20 -1.03 -3.85 0.55
N SER A 21 -1.12 -4.78 -0.39
CA SER A 21 -2.37 -4.98 -1.14
C SER A 21 -3.49 -5.45 -0.20
N PRO A 22 -4.77 -5.29 -0.57
CA PRO A 22 -5.90 -5.82 0.19
C PRO A 22 -5.79 -7.32 0.47
N LYS A 23 -5.21 -8.08 -0.46
CA LYS A 23 -4.99 -9.51 -0.31
C LYS A 23 -3.95 -9.83 0.77
N GLU A 24 -2.81 -9.14 0.76
CA GLU A 24 -1.74 -9.34 1.73
C GLU A 24 -2.14 -8.86 3.13
N TRP A 25 -2.74 -7.67 3.21
CA TRP A 25 -3.25 -7.14 4.47
C TRP A 25 -4.33 -8.04 5.05
N GLY A 26 -5.25 -8.53 4.21
CA GLY A 26 -6.29 -9.46 4.61
C GLY A 26 -5.73 -10.76 5.17
N ARG A 27 -4.78 -11.38 4.46
CA ARG A 27 -4.11 -12.61 4.94
C ARG A 27 -3.42 -12.41 6.29
N ARG A 28 -2.81 -11.24 6.51
CA ARG A 28 -2.12 -10.92 7.77
C ARG A 28 -3.07 -10.70 8.95
N ASN A 29 -4.27 -10.19 8.69
CA ASN A 29 -5.25 -9.82 9.72
C ASN A 29 -6.47 -10.76 9.80
N GLY A 30 -6.47 -11.86 9.04
CA GLY A 30 -7.57 -12.84 9.04
C GLY A 30 -8.82 -12.41 8.25
N TYR A 31 -8.69 -11.48 7.30
CA TYR A 31 -9.80 -11.03 6.45
C TYR A 31 -9.73 -11.61 5.04
N SER A 32 -10.90 -11.91 4.47
CA SER A 32 -11.02 -12.19 3.04
C SER A 32 -10.77 -10.92 2.21
N PRO A 33 -10.29 -11.03 0.96
CA PRO A 33 -10.07 -9.87 0.10
C PRO A 33 -11.33 -9.00 -0.09
N SER A 34 -12.51 -9.62 -0.19
CA SER A 34 -13.80 -8.92 -0.28
C SER A 34 -14.13 -8.18 1.02
N GLY A 35 -13.86 -8.78 2.18
CA GLY A 35 -14.02 -8.13 3.49
C GLY A 35 -13.14 -6.90 3.64
N VAL A 36 -11.88 -6.97 3.20
CA VAL A 36 -10.97 -5.81 3.21
C VAL A 36 -11.47 -4.70 2.30
N LEU A 37 -11.92 -5.03 1.08
CA LEU A 37 -12.51 -4.03 0.17
C LEU A 37 -13.78 -3.39 0.73
N TYR A 38 -14.59 -4.15 1.48
CA TYR A 38 -15.75 -3.62 2.19
C TYR A 38 -15.35 -2.62 3.28
N LEU A 39 -14.31 -2.93 4.07
CA LEU A 39 -13.78 -2.01 5.09
C LEU A 39 -13.23 -0.71 4.48
N ILE A 40 -12.53 -0.81 3.34
CA ILE A 40 -12.06 0.36 2.59
C ILE A 40 -13.25 1.21 2.11
N ARG A 41 -14.25 0.58 1.49
CA ARG A 41 -15.44 1.27 0.95
C ARG A 41 -16.30 1.94 2.04
N THR A 42 -16.32 1.36 3.23
CA THR A 42 -17.06 1.89 4.38
C THR A 42 -16.23 2.86 5.23
N ASN A 43 -15.05 3.28 4.74
CA ASN A 43 -14.09 4.16 5.43
C ASN A 43 -13.67 3.65 6.83
N LYS A 44 -13.80 2.34 7.09
CA LYS A 44 -13.34 1.70 8.33
C LYS A 44 -11.87 1.31 8.30
N LEU A 45 -11.28 1.29 7.10
CA LEU A 45 -9.87 1.00 6.89
C LEU A 45 -9.27 2.05 5.97
N TYR A 46 -8.24 2.74 6.45
CA TYR A 46 -7.51 3.71 5.63
C TYR A 46 -6.72 2.97 4.53
N ALA A 47 -6.96 3.37 3.28
CA ALA A 47 -6.25 2.88 2.12
C ALA A 47 -6.18 3.98 1.06
N PHE A 48 -5.17 3.92 0.20
CA PHE A 48 -5.00 4.85 -0.92
C PHE A 48 -4.95 4.09 -2.25
N ARG A 49 -5.31 4.79 -3.33
CA ARG A 49 -5.18 4.26 -4.70
C ARG A 49 -3.93 4.78 -5.36
N HIS A 50 -3.16 3.89 -5.97
CA HIS A 50 -2.00 4.23 -6.78
C HIS A 50 -1.96 3.32 -8.02
N ALA A 51 -1.76 3.88 -9.22
CA ALA A 51 -1.76 3.12 -10.47
C ALA A 51 -2.95 2.14 -10.64
N GLY A 52 -4.15 2.55 -10.21
CA GLY A 52 -5.37 1.73 -10.30
C GLY A 52 -5.48 0.61 -9.26
N ARG A 53 -4.53 0.49 -8.32
CA ARG A 53 -4.51 -0.53 -7.28
C ARG A 53 -4.68 0.09 -5.90
N TRP A 54 -5.33 -0.65 -4.99
CA TRP A 54 -5.46 -0.27 -3.59
C TRP A 54 -4.22 -0.67 -2.79
N TYR A 55 -3.80 0.21 -1.89
CA TYR A 55 -2.69 0.01 -0.98
C TYR A 55 -3.11 0.42 0.43
N ILE A 56 -2.77 -0.40 1.41
CA ILE A 56 -3.08 -0.19 2.82
C ILE A 56 -1.75 0.03 3.53
N PRO A 57 -1.48 1.23 4.06
CA PRO A 57 -0.24 1.46 4.80
C PRO A 57 -0.23 0.59 6.05
N VAL A 58 0.91 -0.04 6.31
CA VAL A 58 1.19 -0.70 7.59
C VAL A 58 2.24 0.13 8.29
N GLU A 59 1.93 0.59 9.50
CA GLU A 59 2.91 1.30 10.33
C GLU A 59 4.12 0.39 10.53
N MET A 60 5.31 0.88 10.16
CA MET A 60 6.54 0.32 10.69
C MET A 60 6.55 0.66 12.17
N LYS A 61 6.33 -0.34 13.03
CA LYS A 61 6.65 -0.22 14.46
C LYS A 61 8.11 0.24 14.54
N ARG A 62 8.33 1.51 14.88
CA ARG A 62 9.61 1.96 15.44
C ARG A 62 9.79 1.17 16.72
N ARG A 63 10.67 0.16 16.67
CA ARG A 63 11.26 -0.42 17.88
C ARG A 63 12.32 0.53 18.40
#